data_AF-A0AAJ7QBA2-F1
#
_entry.id   AF-A0AAJ7QBA2-F1
#
_cell.length_a   1.000
_cell.length_b   1.000
_cell.length_c   1.000
_cell.angle_alpha   90.00
_cell.angle_beta   90.00
_cell.angle_gamma   90.00
#
_symmetry.space_group_name_H-M   'P 1'
#
loop_
_entity.id
_entity.type
_entity.pdbx_description
1 polymer ?
#
loop_
_entity_poly.entity_id
_entity_poly.type
_entity_poly.pdbx_seq_one_letter_code
_entity_poly.pdbx_strand_id
1 'polypeptide(L)'
;MTLERYVAICMPLRHGELCSTRSTMHCILIIHGLSSVPCIVILSAFFVSASLSFYKQYQICSVEMFIFHTWQDHLRSAVAGLYQVQFLIMCIIVIFSYVKIMKVAKAASGEDKKSTKKGLRTVLLHGFQLLLCLIQMWCPLIESSLLQINVTLYVIVRYINFILFYLAPRCLSPLIYGLRDEVFFRALKHYASFGLHKRDII
;
A
#
# COMPACT_ATOMS: atom_id res chain seq x y z
N MET A 1 -3.01 0.61 10.25
CA MET A 1 -3.07 2.06 9.93
C MET A 1 -4.48 2.63 9.95
N THR A 2 -5.33 2.52 8.92
CA THR A 2 -6.64 3.23 8.91
C THR A 2 -7.59 2.77 10.01
N LEU A 3 -7.78 1.45 10.16
CA LEU A 3 -8.64 0.88 11.20
C LEU A 3 -8.12 1.20 12.60
N GLU A 4 -6.80 1.17 12.80
CA GLU A 4 -6.16 1.56 14.06
C GLU A 4 -6.44 3.03 14.41
N ARG A 5 -6.32 3.94 13.44
CA ARG A 5 -6.68 5.37 13.63
C ARG A 5 -8.17 5.55 13.89
N TYR A 6 -9.02 4.78 13.23
CA TYR A 6 -10.44 4.74 13.52
C TYR A 6 -10.70 4.30 14.95
N VAL A 7 -10.11 3.20 15.42
CA VAL A 7 -10.29 2.72 16.80
C VAL A 7 -9.75 3.74 17.80
N ALA A 8 -8.58 4.32 17.56
CA ALA A 8 -7.99 5.31 18.46
C ALA A 8 -8.87 6.56 18.65
N ILE A 9 -9.53 7.03 17.59
CA ILE A 9 -10.35 8.26 17.62
C ILE A 9 -11.80 7.96 18.00
N CYS A 10 -12.41 6.94 17.40
CA CYS A 10 -13.82 6.63 17.58
C CYS A 10 -14.10 5.71 18.76
N MET A 11 -13.10 4.97 19.26
CA MET A 11 -13.24 3.99 20.35
C MET A 11 -12.03 4.03 21.33
N PRO A 12 -11.65 5.20 21.87
CA PRO A 12 -10.40 5.37 22.61
C PRO A 12 -10.25 4.41 23.81
N LEU A 13 -11.34 4.13 24.54
CA LEU A 13 -11.32 3.24 25.72
C LEU A 13 -10.97 1.79 25.38
N ARG A 14 -11.25 1.33 24.14
CA ARG A 14 -10.96 -0.02 23.68
C ARG A 14 -9.67 -0.11 22.86
N HIS A 15 -8.99 1.01 22.63
CA HIS A 15 -7.80 1.05 21.79
C HIS A 15 -6.66 0.19 22.36
N GLY A 16 -6.43 0.24 23.67
CA GLY A 16 -5.38 -0.55 24.32
C GLY A 16 -5.59 -2.06 24.24
N GLU A 17 -6.85 -2.52 24.25
CA GLU A 17 -7.21 -3.92 24.13
C GLU A 17 -7.09 -4.40 22.66
N LEU A 18 -7.68 -3.64 21.74
CA LEU A 18 -7.78 -4.01 20.32
C LEU A 18 -6.47 -3.83 19.54
N CYS A 19 -5.71 -2.78 19.87
CA CYS A 19 -4.49 -2.37 19.16
C CYS A 19 -3.22 -2.60 20.00
N SER A 20 -3.19 -3.67 20.81
CA SER A 20 -1.97 -4.09 21.52
C SER A 20 -0.88 -4.56 20.55
N THR A 21 0.39 -4.48 20.95
CA THR A 21 1.54 -4.93 20.14
C THR A 21 1.38 -6.40 19.71
N ARG A 22 0.90 -7.26 20.61
CA ARG A 22 0.64 -8.67 20.32
C ARG A 22 -0.46 -8.84 19.28
N SER A 23 -1.60 -8.16 19.42
CA SER A 23 -2.70 -8.20 18.44
C SER A 23 -2.23 -7.73 17.07
N THR A 24 -1.52 -6.59 17.02
CA THR A 24 -0.98 -6.02 15.79
C THR A 24 0.00 -6.97 15.10
N MET A 25 0.91 -7.61 15.83
CA MET A 25 1.81 -8.63 15.28
C MET A 25 1.06 -9.81 14.67
N HIS A 26 0.03 -10.34 15.35
CA HIS A 26 -0.78 -11.42 14.79
C HIS A 26 -1.49 -10.98 13.51
N CYS A 27 -2.09 -9.79 13.49
CA CYS A 27 -2.71 -9.23 12.29
C CYS A 27 -1.71 -9.10 11.13
N ILE A 28 -0.50 -8.61 11.39
CA ILE A 28 0.57 -8.51 10.38
C ILE A 28 0.92 -9.89 9.83
N LEU A 29 1.13 -10.89 10.70
CA LEU A 29 1.45 -12.26 10.29
C LEU A 29 0.33 -12.88 9.45
N ILE A 30 -0.94 -12.68 9.83
CA ILE A 30 -2.10 -13.15 9.07
C ILE A 30 -2.14 -12.49 7.69
N ILE A 31 -1.96 -11.17 7.61
CA ILE A 31 -1.96 -10.42 6.35
C ILE A 31 -0.84 -10.94 5.43
N HIS A 32 0.38 -11.12 5.95
CA HIS A 32 1.50 -11.63 5.16
C HIS A 32 1.29 -13.08 4.74
N GLY A 33 0.79 -13.93 5.64
CA GLY A 33 0.45 -15.32 5.34
C GLY A 33 -0.54 -15.41 4.18
N LEU A 34 -1.70 -14.74 4.31
CA LEU A 34 -2.73 -14.71 3.26
C LEU A 34 -2.22 -14.10 1.95
N SER A 35 -1.43 -13.02 2.02
CA SER A 35 -0.89 -12.36 0.83
C SER A 35 0.14 -13.22 0.08
N SER A 36 0.82 -14.12 0.77
CA SER A 36 1.82 -15.02 0.17
C SER A 36 1.21 -16.19 -0.59
N VAL A 37 -0.04 -16.59 -0.27
CA VAL A 37 -0.69 -17.78 -0.85
C VAL A 37 -0.73 -17.73 -2.39
N PRO A 38 -1.18 -16.63 -3.04
CA PRO A 38 -1.25 -16.61 -4.49
C PRO A 38 0.13 -16.69 -5.15
N CYS A 39 1.15 -16.06 -4.54
CA CYS A 39 2.53 -16.16 -5.01
C CYS A 39 3.04 -17.60 -4.92
N ILE A 40 2.81 -18.28 -3.79
CA ILE A 40 3.21 -19.68 -3.60
C ILE A 40 2.52 -20.58 -4.63
N VAL A 41 1.21 -20.41 -4.84
CA VAL A 41 0.45 -21.19 -5.81
C VAL A 41 0.98 -20.98 -7.23
N ILE A 42 1.14 -19.74 -7.68
CA ILE A 42 1.64 -19.43 -9.03
C ILE A 42 3.06 -19.97 -9.23
N LEU A 43 3.97 -19.75 -8.28
CA LEU A 43 5.34 -20.23 -8.38
C LEU A 43 5.42 -21.76 -8.34
N SER A 44 4.64 -22.41 -7.49
CA SER A 44 4.59 -23.88 -7.45
C SER A 44 4.07 -24.46 -8.76
N ALA A 45 3.01 -23.87 -9.34
CA ALA A 45 2.48 -24.27 -10.64
C ALA A 45 3.52 -24.10 -11.75
N PHE A 46 4.26 -22.99 -11.72
CA PHE A 46 5.38 -22.75 -12.63
C PHE A 46 6.49 -23.80 -12.49
N PHE A 47 6.98 -24.07 -11.27
CA PHE A 47 8.07 -25.04 -11.05
C PHE A 47 7.69 -26.47 -11.45
N VAL A 48 6.43 -26.85 -11.31
CA VAL A 48 5.94 -28.17 -11.74
C VAL A 48 5.81 -28.26 -13.26
N SER A 49 5.44 -27.16 -13.94
CA SER A 49 5.23 -27.14 -15.40
C SER A 49 6.48 -26.86 -16.23
N ALA A 50 7.45 -26.12 -15.68
CA ALA A 50 8.63 -25.70 -16.42
C ALA A 50 9.57 -26.88 -16.70
N SER A 51 10.05 -26.97 -17.94
CA SER A 51 11.02 -27.99 -18.33
C SER A 51 12.46 -27.59 -17.96
N LEU A 52 13.36 -28.57 -17.86
CA LEU A 52 14.78 -28.28 -17.59
C LEU A 52 15.44 -27.41 -18.68
N SER A 53 14.98 -27.52 -19.93
CA SER A 53 15.49 -26.70 -21.03
C SER A 53 15.06 -25.23 -20.91
N PHE A 54 13.89 -24.95 -20.34
CA PHE A 54 13.40 -23.60 -20.10
C PHE A 54 14.39 -22.79 -19.25
N TYR A 55 14.94 -23.40 -18.18
CA TYR A 55 15.91 -22.74 -17.28
C TYR A 55 17.27 -22.45 -17.92
N LYS A 56 17.58 -23.06 -19.07
CA LYS A 56 18.85 -22.85 -19.79
C LYS A 56 18.73 -21.78 -20.88
N GLN A 57 17.52 -21.37 -21.22
CA GLN A 57 17.28 -20.40 -22.29
C GLN A 57 17.26 -18.98 -21.74
N TYR A 58 17.68 -18.03 -22.59
CA TYR A 58 17.47 -16.62 -22.31
C TYR A 58 15.97 -16.32 -22.33
N GLN A 59 15.46 -15.72 -21.24
CA GLN A 59 14.06 -15.35 -21.09
C GLN A 59 13.95 -13.89 -20.67
N ILE A 60 12.94 -13.21 -21.19
CA ILE A 60 12.57 -11.87 -20.72
C ILE A 60 11.75 -12.04 -19.43
N CYS A 61 12.08 -11.27 -18.39
CA CYS A 61 11.33 -11.28 -17.14
C CYS A 61 9.96 -10.63 -17.35
N SER A 62 8.98 -11.47 -17.68
CA SER A 62 7.62 -11.05 -17.98
C SER A 62 6.64 -11.96 -17.26
N VAL A 63 5.40 -11.53 -17.12
CA VAL A 63 4.42 -12.29 -16.33
C VAL A 63 3.89 -13.49 -17.12
N GLU A 64 3.93 -13.38 -18.44
CA GLU A 64 3.56 -14.41 -19.40
C GLU A 64 4.48 -15.64 -19.30
N MET A 65 5.70 -15.49 -18.77
CA MET A 65 6.65 -16.60 -18.56
C MET A 65 6.16 -17.66 -17.57
N PHE A 66 5.19 -17.29 -16.71
CA PHE A 66 4.61 -18.22 -15.73
C PHE A 66 3.47 -19.06 -16.30
N ILE A 67 3.11 -18.87 -17.58
CA ILE A 67 1.93 -19.48 -18.22
C ILE A 67 2.40 -20.49 -19.27
N PHE A 68 2.34 -21.78 -18.93
CA PHE A 68 2.56 -22.91 -19.83
C PHE A 68 1.25 -23.55 -20.30
N HIS A 69 0.22 -23.48 -19.46
CA HIS A 69 -1.08 -24.11 -19.71
C HIS A 69 -2.23 -23.13 -19.49
N THR A 70 -3.34 -23.36 -20.18
CA THR A 70 -4.55 -22.53 -20.09
C THR A 70 -5.12 -22.44 -18.67
N TRP A 71 -5.03 -23.52 -17.88
CA TRP A 71 -5.48 -23.48 -16.49
C TRP A 71 -4.67 -22.52 -15.61
N GLN A 72 -3.38 -22.29 -15.90
CA GLN A 72 -2.56 -21.33 -15.16
C GLN A 72 -3.00 -19.89 -15.46
N ASP A 73 -3.39 -19.61 -16.70
CA ASP A 73 -3.96 -18.33 -17.09
C ASP A 73 -5.32 -18.08 -16.40
N HIS A 74 -6.18 -19.11 -16.34
CA HIS A 74 -7.45 -19.03 -15.61
C HIS A 74 -7.24 -18.82 -14.10
N LEU A 75 -6.31 -19.54 -13.48
CA LEU A 75 -5.97 -19.33 -12.06
C LEU A 75 -5.48 -17.91 -11.80
N ARG A 76 -4.57 -17.42 -12.64
CA ARG A 76 -4.05 -16.05 -12.55
C ARG A 76 -5.17 -15.02 -12.68
N SER A 77 -6.07 -15.19 -13.65
CA SER A 77 -7.21 -14.31 -13.88
C SER A 77 -8.17 -14.31 -12.68
N ALA A 78 -8.44 -15.48 -12.10
CA ALA A 78 -9.25 -15.60 -10.88
C ALA A 78 -8.60 -14.88 -9.68
N VAL A 79 -7.28 -15.06 -9.49
CA VAL A 79 -6.50 -14.36 -8.45
C VAL A 79 -6.55 -12.84 -8.67
N ALA A 80 -6.38 -12.37 -9.90
CA ALA A 80 -6.48 -10.95 -10.23
C ALA A 80 -7.87 -10.38 -9.93
N GLY A 81 -8.94 -11.11 -10.26
CA GLY A 81 -10.31 -10.75 -9.91
C GLY A 81 -10.54 -10.66 -8.39
N LEU A 82 -10.02 -11.61 -7.62
CA LEU A 82 -10.09 -11.57 -6.16
C LEU A 82 -9.40 -10.32 -5.59
N TYR A 83 -8.22 -9.95 -6.10
CA TYR A 83 -7.54 -8.73 -5.69
C TYR A 83 -8.32 -7.46 -6.02
N GLN A 84 -9.05 -7.42 -7.14
CA GLN A 84 -9.92 -6.30 -7.50
C GLN A 84 -11.12 -6.18 -6.54
N VAL A 85 -11.75 -7.29 -6.19
CA VAL A 85 -12.85 -7.30 -5.20
C VAL A 85 -12.32 -6.86 -3.83
N GLN A 86 -11.18 -7.39 -3.39
CA GLN A 86 -10.54 -6.96 -2.15
C GLN A 86 -10.21 -5.47 -2.15
N PHE A 87 -9.73 -4.94 -3.28
CA PHE A 87 -9.46 -3.52 -3.45
C PHE A 87 -10.72 -2.66 -3.26
N LEU A 88 -11.86 -3.05 -3.82
CA LEU A 88 -13.13 -2.36 -3.62
C LEU A 88 -13.56 -2.37 -2.15
N ILE A 89 -13.44 -3.53 -1.49
CA ILE A 89 -13.75 -3.66 -0.05
C ILE A 89 -12.85 -2.73 0.78
N MET A 90 -11.56 -2.67 0.47
CA MET A 90 -10.63 -1.77 1.15
C MET A 90 -11.03 -0.30 0.96
N CYS A 91 -11.39 0.12 -0.26
CA CYS A 91 -11.87 1.47 -0.53
C CYS A 91 -13.10 1.83 0.32
N ILE A 92 -14.08 0.92 0.42
CA ILE A 92 -15.29 1.11 1.23
C ILE A 92 -14.93 1.27 2.71
N ILE A 93 -14.10 0.38 3.26
CA ILE A 93 -13.66 0.42 4.67
C ILE A 93 -12.94 1.74 4.96
N VAL A 94 -12.09 2.19 4.05
CA VAL A 94 -11.35 3.45 4.16
C VAL A 94 -12.31 4.62 4.20
N ILE A 95 -13.18 4.76 3.20
CA ILE A 95 -14.15 5.87 3.13
C ILE A 95 -15.01 5.89 4.40
N PHE A 96 -15.54 4.74 4.81
CA PHE A 96 -16.34 4.61 6.03
C PHE A 96 -15.58 5.08 7.28
N SER A 97 -14.35 4.58 7.45
CA SER A 97 -13.49 4.93 8.60
C SER A 97 -13.22 6.43 8.66
N TYR A 98 -12.86 7.04 7.53
CA TYR A 98 -12.60 8.48 7.47
C TYR A 98 -13.85 9.32 7.72
N VAL A 99 -15.01 8.94 7.17
CA VAL A 99 -16.28 9.64 7.46
C VAL A 99 -16.59 9.61 8.96
N LYS A 100 -16.40 8.48 9.64
CA LYS A 100 -16.61 8.38 11.08
C LYS A 100 -15.61 9.19 11.88
N ILE A 101 -14.32 9.12 11.54
CA ILE A 101 -13.26 9.93 12.17
C ILE A 101 -13.59 11.42 12.05
N MET A 102 -14.01 11.87 10.86
CA MET A 102 -14.38 13.27 10.60
C MET A 102 -15.57 13.72 11.45
N LYS A 103 -16.60 12.88 11.61
CA LYS A 103 -17.75 13.19 12.47
C LYS A 103 -17.34 13.37 13.93
N VAL A 104 -16.54 12.44 14.47
CA VAL A 104 -16.06 12.51 15.86
C VAL A 104 -15.14 13.72 16.07
N ALA A 105 -14.20 13.95 15.15
CA ALA A 105 -13.29 15.09 15.22
C ALA A 105 -14.04 16.44 15.18
N LYS A 106 -15.09 16.56 14.36
CA LYS A 106 -15.92 17.76 14.30
C LYS A 106 -16.72 17.97 15.58
N ALA A 107 -17.29 16.90 16.15
CA ALA A 107 -18.06 16.98 17.39
C ALA A 107 -17.17 17.36 18.60
N ALA A 108 -15.97 16.78 18.70
CA ALA A 108 -15.05 17.05 19.81
C ALA A 108 -14.45 18.46 19.77
N SER A 109 -14.39 19.10 18.61
CA SER A 109 -13.68 20.37 18.44
C SER A 109 -14.49 21.62 18.78
N GLY A 110 -15.80 21.51 19.00
CA GLY A 110 -16.66 22.67 19.32
C GLY A 110 -16.42 23.89 18.40
N GLU A 111 -16.18 25.06 18.99
CA GLU A 111 -15.86 26.31 18.28
C GLU A 111 -14.35 26.54 18.03
N ASP A 112 -13.45 25.71 18.59
CA ASP A 112 -11.99 25.89 18.42
C ASP A 112 -11.51 25.36 17.07
N LYS A 113 -11.69 26.20 16.04
CA LYS A 113 -11.32 25.95 14.64
C LYS A 113 -9.82 25.68 14.44
N LYS A 114 -8.95 26.08 15.38
CA LYS A 114 -7.48 25.97 15.22
C LYS A 114 -7.00 24.56 15.57
N SER A 115 -7.52 23.98 16.66
CA SER A 115 -7.25 22.59 17.05
C SER A 115 -7.81 21.60 16.02
N THR A 116 -9.03 21.84 15.50
CA THR A 116 -9.64 21.03 14.42
C THR A 116 -8.72 20.93 13.21
N LYS A 117 -8.14 22.06 12.79
CA LYS A 117 -7.34 22.15 11.56
C LYS A 117 -6.04 21.34 11.66
N LYS A 118 -5.44 21.24 12.85
CA LYS A 118 -4.19 20.47 13.08
C LYS A 118 -4.44 18.96 13.09
N GLY A 119 -5.49 18.50 13.79
CA GLY A 119 -5.92 17.10 13.77
C GLY A 119 -6.34 16.64 12.37
N LEU A 120 -7.15 17.47 11.70
CA LEU A 120 -7.63 17.23 10.34
C LEU A 120 -6.50 17.11 9.32
N ARG A 121 -5.49 17.99 9.39
CA ARG A 121 -4.33 17.94 8.48
C ARG A 121 -3.58 16.62 8.58
N THR A 122 -3.48 16.05 9.78
CA THR A 122 -2.78 14.78 10.00
C THR A 122 -3.57 13.60 9.47
N VAL A 123 -4.88 13.60 9.68
CA VAL A 123 -5.81 12.59 9.13
C VAL A 123 -5.83 12.66 7.60
N LEU A 124 -5.92 13.85 7.01
CA LEU A 124 -5.92 14.04 5.55
C LEU A 124 -4.63 13.56 4.90
N LEU A 125 -3.47 13.79 5.53
CA LEU A 125 -2.20 13.29 5.03
C LEU A 125 -2.20 11.75 4.98
N HIS A 126 -2.65 11.09 6.06
CA HIS A 126 -2.77 9.63 6.09
C HIS A 126 -3.75 9.12 5.02
N GLY A 127 -4.83 9.85 4.78
CA GLY A 127 -5.79 9.54 3.72
C GLY A 127 -5.15 9.65 2.33
N PHE A 128 -4.39 10.71 2.10
CA PHE A 128 -3.66 10.94 0.85
C PHE A 128 -2.61 9.87 0.59
N GLN A 129 -1.81 9.49 1.60
CA GLN A 129 -0.84 8.40 1.46
C GLN A 129 -1.53 7.08 1.12
N LEU A 130 -2.61 6.77 1.82
CA LEU A 130 -3.36 5.56 1.58
C LEU A 130 -3.94 5.54 0.16
N LEU A 131 -4.45 6.67 -0.33
CA LEU A 131 -4.88 6.83 -1.71
C LEU A 131 -3.73 6.56 -2.69
N LEU A 132 -2.55 7.13 -2.45
CA LEU A 132 -1.36 6.89 -3.27
C LEU A 132 -0.90 5.42 -3.27
N CYS A 133 -1.10 4.68 -2.17
CA CYS A 133 -0.81 3.25 -2.12
C CYS A 133 -1.90 2.41 -2.83
N LEU A 134 -3.15 2.87 -2.79
CA LEU A 134 -4.30 2.18 -3.34
C LEU A 134 -4.43 2.39 -4.85
N ILE A 135 -4.01 3.54 -5.38
CA ILE A 135 -4.14 3.88 -6.81
C ILE A 135 -3.39 2.89 -7.72
N GLN A 136 -2.29 2.30 -7.25
CA GLN A 136 -1.53 1.29 -8.00
C GLN A 136 -2.38 0.06 -8.38
N MET A 137 -3.43 -0.24 -7.60
CA MET A 137 -4.31 -1.39 -7.83
C MET A 137 -5.21 -1.22 -9.05
N TRP A 138 -5.35 0.01 -9.57
CA TRP A 138 -6.04 0.29 -10.82
C TRP A 138 -5.17 0.05 -12.06
N CYS A 139 -3.83 0.10 -11.93
CA CYS A 139 -2.93 -0.03 -13.07
C CYS A 139 -3.16 -1.32 -13.86
N PRO A 140 -3.29 -2.52 -13.24
CA PRO A 140 -3.56 -3.75 -13.98
C PRO A 140 -4.85 -3.73 -14.81
N LEU A 141 -5.90 -3.06 -14.33
CA LEU A 141 -7.18 -2.92 -15.04
C LEU A 141 -7.05 -2.06 -16.30
N ILE A 142 -6.36 -0.93 -16.15
CA ILE A 142 -6.11 0.01 -17.26
C ILE A 142 -5.20 -0.67 -18.28
N GLU A 143 -4.11 -1.26 -17.83
CA GLU A 143 -3.11 -1.93 -18.66
C GLU A 143 -3.71 -3.11 -19.43
N SER A 144 -4.52 -3.96 -18.80
CA SER A 144 -5.17 -5.08 -19.49
C SER A 144 -6.10 -4.61 -20.60
N SER A 145 -6.81 -3.48 -20.38
CA SER A 145 -7.71 -2.90 -21.37
C SER A 145 -6.93 -2.29 -22.54
N LEU A 146 -5.83 -1.59 -22.26
CA LEU A 146 -4.98 -0.99 -23.30
C LEU A 146 -4.25 -2.03 -24.14
N LEU A 147 -3.85 -3.15 -23.55
CA LEU A 147 -3.21 -4.25 -24.26
C LEU A 147 -4.09 -4.79 -25.40
N GLN A 148 -5.41 -4.83 -25.20
CA GLN A 148 -6.39 -5.27 -26.21
C GLN A 148 -6.57 -4.24 -27.34
N ILE A 149 -6.23 -2.97 -27.10
CA ILE A 149 -6.43 -1.88 -28.06
C ILE A 149 -5.15 -1.64 -28.88
N ASN A 150 -4.01 -1.42 -28.21
CA ASN A 150 -2.75 -1.07 -28.85
C ASN A 150 -1.55 -1.40 -27.96
N VAL A 151 -0.64 -2.24 -28.44
CA VAL A 151 0.54 -2.71 -27.72
C VAL A 151 1.55 -1.57 -27.45
N THR A 152 1.75 -0.65 -28.39
CA THR A 152 2.67 0.49 -28.21
C THR A 152 2.16 1.42 -27.11
N LEU A 153 0.86 1.72 -27.13
CA LEU A 153 0.22 2.52 -26.08
C LEU A 153 0.32 1.84 -24.72
N TYR A 154 0.08 0.52 -24.68
CA TYR A 154 0.22 -0.29 -23.47
C TYR A 154 1.61 -0.18 -22.84
N VAL A 155 2.68 -0.32 -23.63
CA VAL A 155 4.07 -0.23 -23.12
C VAL A 155 4.36 1.15 -22.52
N ILE A 156 3.95 2.22 -23.23
CA ILE A 156 4.15 3.61 -22.77
C ILE A 156 3.40 3.84 -21.45
N VAL A 157 2.11 3.48 -21.41
CA VAL A 157 1.28 3.69 -20.21
C VAL A 157 1.76 2.86 -19.04
N ARG A 158 2.16 1.60 -19.27
CA ARG A 158 2.73 0.74 -18.21
C ARG A 158 3.99 1.35 -17.60
N TYR A 159 4.87 1.93 -18.42
CA TYR A 159 6.07 2.61 -17.93
C TYR A 159 5.73 3.85 -17.10
N ILE A 160 4.78 4.67 -17.58
CA ILE A 160 4.29 5.84 -16.84
C ILE A 160 3.64 5.42 -15.51
N ASN A 161 2.77 4.42 -15.53
CA ASN A 161 2.12 3.87 -14.33
C ASN A 161 3.15 3.37 -13.33
N PHE A 162 4.19 2.68 -13.79
CA PHE A 162 5.28 2.22 -12.93
C PHE A 162 5.96 3.39 -12.22
N ILE A 163 6.31 4.46 -12.93
CA ILE A 163 6.95 5.62 -12.31
C ILE A 163 5.99 6.33 -11.35
N LEU A 164 4.77 6.65 -11.80
CA LEU A 164 3.85 7.52 -11.08
C LEU A 164 3.10 6.85 -9.94
N PHE A 165 2.75 5.57 -10.07
CA PHE A 165 1.88 4.87 -9.13
C PHE A 165 2.56 3.75 -8.37
N TYR A 166 3.69 3.21 -8.87
CA TYR A 166 4.48 2.24 -8.10
C TYR A 166 5.68 2.88 -7.40
N LEU A 167 6.51 3.62 -8.14
CA LEU A 167 7.76 4.16 -7.61
C LEU A 167 7.54 5.43 -6.78
N ALA A 168 6.91 6.45 -7.36
CA ALA A 168 6.76 7.74 -6.70
C ALA A 168 6.03 7.65 -5.33
N PRO A 169 4.91 6.93 -5.16
CA PRO A 169 4.23 6.78 -3.87
C PRO A 169 5.10 6.16 -2.78
N ARG A 170 5.94 5.19 -3.16
CA ARG A 170 6.87 4.51 -2.26
C ARG A 170 8.03 5.41 -1.84
N CYS A 171 8.48 6.30 -2.71
CA CYS A 171 9.49 7.31 -2.38
C CYS A 171 8.90 8.46 -1.54
N LEU A 172 7.69 8.90 -1.87
CA LEU A 172 7.00 9.99 -1.18
C LEU A 172 6.58 9.60 0.24
N SER A 173 6.26 8.33 0.49
CA SER A 173 5.85 7.87 1.82
C SER A 173 6.92 8.12 2.90
N PRO A 174 8.18 7.68 2.78
CA PRO A 174 9.24 8.03 3.72
C PRO A 174 9.54 9.53 3.77
N LEU A 175 9.46 10.25 2.65
CA LEU A 175 9.72 11.69 2.62
C LEU A 175 8.68 12.48 3.43
N ILE A 176 7.39 12.21 3.20
CA ILE A 176 6.29 12.95 3.85
C ILE A 176 6.20 12.60 5.34
N TYR A 177 6.45 11.33 5.71
CA TYR A 177 6.26 10.86 7.08
C TYR A 177 7.54 10.82 7.91
N GLY A 178 8.64 10.39 7.31
CA GLY A 178 9.95 10.38 7.95
C GLY A 178 10.42 11.80 8.24
N LEU A 179 10.46 12.69 7.24
CA LEU A 179 10.95 14.07 7.46
C LEU A 179 10.01 14.93 8.33
N ARG A 180 8.76 14.52 8.50
CA ARG A 180 7.80 15.20 9.39
C ARG A 180 8.02 14.83 10.85
N ASP A 181 8.60 13.67 11.14
CA ASP A 181 8.95 13.29 12.48
C ASP A 181 10.19 14.08 12.93
N GLU A 182 10.03 14.93 13.94
CA GLU A 182 11.08 15.85 14.40
C GLU A 182 12.33 15.12 14.91
N VAL A 183 12.15 13.93 15.49
CA VAL A 183 13.26 13.11 16.00
C VAL A 183 14.04 12.52 14.84
N PHE A 184 13.33 11.91 13.88
CA PHE A 184 13.92 11.36 12.67
C PHE A 184 14.61 12.45 11.84
N PHE A 185 13.96 13.61 11.66
CA PHE A 185 14.51 14.73 10.90
C PHE A 185 15.80 15.27 11.51
N ARG A 186 15.84 15.46 12.85
CA ARG A 186 17.07 15.87 13.54
C ARG A 186 18.18 14.83 13.41
N ALA A 187 17.86 13.55 13.55
CA ALA A 187 18.83 12.47 13.36
C ALA A 187 19.38 12.48 11.93
N LEU A 188 18.52 12.56 10.92
CA LEU A 188 18.91 12.64 9.51
C LEU A 188 19.80 13.84 9.24
N LYS A 189 19.44 15.04 9.74
CA LYS A 189 20.24 16.26 9.60
C LYS A 189 21.62 16.11 10.23
N HIS A 190 21.71 15.48 11.41
CA HIS A 190 22.97 15.22 12.09
C HIS A 190 23.87 14.29 11.26
N TYR A 191 23.35 13.16 10.76
CA TYR A 191 24.12 12.24 9.92
C TYR A 191 24.51 12.86 8.58
N ALA A 192 23.59 13.58 7.91
CA ALA A 192 23.85 14.24 6.63
C ALA A 192 24.86 15.38 6.74
N SER A 193 24.97 16.01 7.91
CA SER A 193 25.97 17.04 8.21
C SER A 193 27.25 16.48 8.83
N PHE A 194 27.48 15.16 8.81
CA PHE A 194 28.64 14.50 9.42
C PHE A 194 28.86 14.90 10.89
N GLY A 195 27.78 15.15 11.63
CA GLY A 195 27.85 15.53 13.04
C GLY A 195 28.16 17.00 13.31
N LEU A 196 28.22 17.86 12.29
CA LEU A 196 28.48 19.31 12.45
C LEU A 196 27.32 20.06 13.13
N HIS A 197 26.12 19.48 13.15
CA HIS A 197 25.00 20.02 13.93
C HIS A 197 24.99 19.40 15.34
N LYS A 198 25.40 20.20 16.33
CA LYS A 198 25.39 19.84 17.76
C LYS A 198 23.98 19.47 18.23
N ARG A 199 23.92 18.46 19.10
CA ARG A 199 22.72 18.00 19.80
C ARG A 199 22.22 19.08 20.76
N ASP A 200 21.17 19.81 20.37
CA ASP A 200 20.27 20.41 21.35
C ASP A 200 19.28 19.32 21.78
N ILE A 201 19.73 18.43 22.68
CA ILE A 201 18.86 17.48 23.36
C ILE A 201 18.39 18.17 24.64
N ILE A 202 17.12 18.58 24.66
CA ILE A 202 16.30 18.75 25.86
C ILE A 202 15.27 17.63 25.84
#